data_AF-A0AAW8ZP59-F1
#
_entry.id   AF-A0AAW8ZP59-F1
#
_cell.length_a   1.000
_cell.length_b   1.000
_cell.length_c   1.000
_cell.angle_alpha   90.00
_cell.angle_beta   90.00
_cell.angle_gamma   90.00
#
_symmetry.space_group_name_H-M   'P 1'
#
loop_
_entity.id
_entity.type
_entity.pdbx_description
1 polymer ?
#
loop_
_entity_poly.entity_id
_entity_poly.type
_entity_poly.pdbx_seq_one_letter_code
_entity_poly.pdbx_strand_id
1 'polypeptide(L)'
;MQQDSRPGFNTQQSAAKARQQLQAANPVGSPITATQKNLEDLGFHCQALSSPGVGYKASMVCTLSPVVKEAQPSVTAPAVPVTWMVGFHSADGIYLSKLVVNRAPQDIGE
;
A
#
# COMPACT_ATOMS: atom_id res chain seq x y z
N MET A 1 6.74 -24.40 12.33
CA MET A 1 7.04 -23.09 11.74
C MET A 1 5.72 -22.35 11.62
N GLN A 2 5.50 -21.30 12.44
CA GLN A 2 4.20 -20.65 12.55
C GLN A 2 3.93 -19.82 11.29
N GLN A 3 2.93 -20.22 10.54
CA GLN A 3 2.42 -19.51 9.38
C GLN A 3 1.49 -18.42 9.93
N ASP A 4 2.03 -17.21 10.13
CA ASP A 4 1.27 -16.00 10.47
C ASP A 4 0.13 -15.85 9.45
N SER A 5 -1.07 -16.31 9.83
CA SER A 5 -2.30 -16.21 9.05
C SER A 5 -2.90 -14.81 9.21
N ARG A 6 -2.08 -13.78 9.01
CA ARG A 6 -2.59 -12.44 8.76
C ARG A 6 -3.14 -12.44 7.35
N PRO A 7 -4.36 -11.93 7.09
CA PRO A 7 -4.85 -11.78 5.72
C PRO A 7 -3.94 -10.81 4.97
N GLY A 8 -2.93 -11.36 4.30
CA GLY A 8 -1.92 -10.59 3.59
C GLY A 8 -2.53 -9.80 2.45
N PHE A 9 -1.90 -8.67 2.12
CA PHE A 9 -2.26 -7.90 0.95
C PHE A 9 -1.99 -8.71 -0.33
N ASN A 10 -2.99 -8.88 -1.21
CA ASN A 10 -2.79 -9.56 -2.48
C ASN A 10 -1.96 -8.68 -3.42
N THR A 11 -0.68 -8.99 -3.56
CA THR A 11 0.27 -8.17 -4.35
C THR A 11 0.04 -8.21 -5.86
N GLN A 12 -0.77 -9.14 -6.35
CA GLN A 12 -1.06 -9.33 -7.78
C GLN A 12 -2.44 -8.79 -8.19
N GLN A 13 -3.18 -8.15 -7.27
CA GLN A 13 -4.46 -7.53 -7.59
C GLN A 13 -4.29 -6.22 -8.39
N SER A 14 -5.37 -5.74 -9.01
CA SER A 14 -5.39 -4.45 -9.70
C SER A 14 -5.27 -3.28 -8.72
N ALA A 15 -4.76 -2.15 -9.21
CA ALA A 15 -4.66 -0.90 -8.47
C ALA A 15 -6.03 -0.42 -7.98
N ALA A 16 -7.07 -0.55 -8.81
CA ALA A 16 -8.45 -0.22 -8.43
C ALA A 16 -8.97 -1.06 -7.25
N LYS A 17 -8.74 -2.38 -7.27
CA LYS A 17 -9.17 -3.28 -6.19
C LYS A 17 -8.38 -3.03 -4.90
N ALA A 18 -7.07 -2.84 -5.02
CA ALA A 18 -6.22 -2.47 -3.90
C ALA A 18 -6.67 -1.14 -3.28
N ARG A 19 -6.99 -0.13 -4.10
CA ARG A 19 -7.51 1.15 -3.62
C ARG A 19 -8.80 0.98 -2.85
N GLN A 20 -9.77 0.24 -3.38
CA GLN A 20 -11.03 -0.02 -2.67
C GLN A 20 -10.80 -0.73 -1.33
N GLN A 21 -9.99 -1.79 -1.32
CA GLN A 21 -9.63 -2.53 -0.10
C GLN A 21 -8.99 -1.61 0.95
N LEU A 22 -7.96 -0.85 0.54
CA LEU A 22 -7.20 -0.01 1.46
C LEU A 22 -8.02 1.19 1.96
N GLN A 23 -8.90 1.75 1.14
CA GLN A 23 -9.82 2.82 1.56
C GLN A 23 -10.92 2.30 2.49
N ALA A 24 -11.43 1.08 2.27
CA ALA A 24 -12.40 0.48 3.17
C ALA A 24 -11.80 0.19 4.56
N ALA A 25 -10.53 -0.24 4.60
CA ALA A 25 -9.80 -0.45 5.85
C ALA A 25 -9.32 0.85 6.51
N ASN A 26 -9.16 1.93 5.73
CA ASN A 26 -8.67 3.23 6.19
C ASN A 26 -9.56 4.35 5.63
N PRO A 27 -10.81 4.48 6.14
CA PRO A 27 -11.71 5.51 5.66
C PRO A 27 -11.20 6.90 6.02
N VAL A 28 -11.58 7.91 5.23
CA VAL A 28 -11.33 9.33 5.55
C VAL A 28 -11.86 9.63 6.95
N GLY A 29 -11.10 10.40 7.73
CA GLY A 29 -11.36 10.66 9.15
C GLY A 29 -10.72 9.66 10.11
N SER A 30 -10.11 8.58 9.63
CA SER A 30 -9.32 7.67 10.47
C SER A 30 -8.06 8.36 11.00
N PRO A 31 -7.56 8.03 12.21
CA PRO A 31 -6.26 8.52 12.67
C PRO A 31 -5.14 8.14 11.71
N ILE A 32 -4.26 9.09 11.37
CA ILE A 32 -3.17 8.86 10.41
C ILE A 32 -2.18 7.78 10.89
N THR A 33 -1.96 7.69 12.20
CA THR A 33 -1.12 6.67 12.83
C THR A 33 -1.75 5.28 12.75
N ALA A 34 -3.07 5.17 12.81
CA ALA A 34 -3.77 3.92 12.59
C ALA A 34 -3.67 3.48 11.13
N THR A 35 -3.79 4.42 10.18
CA THR A 35 -3.58 4.13 8.75
C THR A 35 -2.17 3.62 8.45
N GLN A 36 -1.15 4.27 9.03
CA GLN A 36 0.22 3.80 8.94
C GLN A 36 0.35 2.36 9.46
N LYS A 37 -0.11 2.12 10.69
CA LYS A 37 -0.03 0.81 11.34
C LYS A 37 -0.74 -0.29 10.53
N ASN A 38 -1.92 0.00 9.99
CA ASN A 38 -2.68 -0.95 9.17
C ASN A 38 -1.90 -1.35 7.90
N LEU A 39 -1.20 -0.40 7.27
CA LEU A 39 -0.36 -0.68 6.10
C LEU A 39 0.90 -1.47 6.48
N GLU A 40 1.53 -1.14 7.60
CA GLU A 40 2.68 -1.89 8.12
C GLU A 40 2.30 -3.33 8.50
N ASP A 41 1.11 -3.53 9.10
CA ASP A 41 0.59 -4.86 9.41
C ASP A 41 0.27 -5.70 8.14
N LEU A 42 0.10 -5.04 6.99
CA LEU A 42 0.00 -5.65 5.65
C LEU A 42 1.37 -5.86 4.97
N GLY A 43 2.47 -5.45 5.61
CA GLY A 43 3.84 -5.62 5.13
C GLY A 43 4.42 -4.42 4.39
N PHE A 44 3.72 -3.28 4.34
CA PHE A 44 4.29 -2.07 3.74
C PHE A 44 5.32 -1.42 4.68
N HIS A 45 6.32 -0.79 4.09
CA HIS A 45 7.27 0.05 4.82
C HIS A 45 6.90 1.52 4.66
N CYS A 46 6.53 2.17 5.75
CA CYS A 46 6.05 3.55 5.76
C CYS A 46 7.12 4.56 6.17
N GLN A 47 7.10 5.73 5.54
CA GLN A 47 7.99 6.84 5.81
C GLN A 47 7.22 8.16 5.74
N ALA A 48 7.45 9.04 6.71
CA ALA A 48 6.93 10.40 6.68
C ALA A 48 7.71 11.24 5.65
N LEU A 49 6.99 12.04 4.88
CA LEU A 49 7.59 12.96 3.93
C LEU A 49 7.99 14.25 4.65
N SER A 50 9.23 14.71 4.44
CA SER A 50 9.75 15.96 5.01
C SER A 50 9.02 17.19 4.48
N SER A 51 8.48 17.12 3.26
CA SER A 51 7.65 18.15 2.65
C SER A 51 6.27 17.59 2.31
N PRO A 52 5.25 17.85 3.14
CA PRO A 52 3.87 17.52 2.81
C PRO A 52 3.42 18.20 1.51
N GLY A 53 2.45 17.58 0.81
CA GLY A 53 1.82 18.20 -0.35
C GLY A 53 1.04 19.48 0.04
N VAL A 54 0.84 20.38 -0.93
CA VAL A 54 0.10 21.64 -0.72
C VAL A 54 -1.26 21.37 -0.07
N GLY A 55 -1.57 22.09 1.01
CA GLY A 55 -2.83 21.96 1.75
C GLY A 55 -2.84 20.83 2.79
N TYR A 56 -1.73 20.11 2.97
CA TYR A 56 -1.59 19.07 3.99
C TYR A 56 -0.54 19.42 5.03
N LYS A 57 -0.81 19.07 6.28
CA LYS A 57 0.13 19.23 7.41
C LYS A 57 1.02 18.01 7.59
N ALA A 58 0.55 16.83 7.17
CA ALA A 58 1.32 15.61 7.19
C ALA A 58 1.11 14.81 5.91
N SER A 59 2.15 14.12 5.45
CA SER A 59 2.10 13.20 4.31
C SER A 59 3.03 12.03 4.57
N MET A 60 2.59 10.84 4.18
CA MET A 60 3.36 9.60 4.30
C MET A 60 3.34 8.85 2.97
N VAL A 61 4.42 8.13 2.72
CA VAL A 61 4.53 7.17 1.63
C VAL A 61 4.85 5.80 2.22
N CYS A 62 4.13 4.78 1.76
CA CYS A 62 4.36 3.40 2.15
C CYS A 62 4.61 2.55 0.91
N THR A 63 5.68 1.77 0.91
CA THR A 63 6.05 0.93 -0.22
C THR A 63 6.02 -0.53 0.15
N LEU A 64 5.55 -1.38 -0.75
CA LEU A 64 5.68 -2.83 -0.66
C LEU A 64 6.44 -3.30 -1.90
N SER A 65 7.68 -3.69 -1.67
CA SER A 65 8.57 -4.23 -2.71
C SER A 65 8.16 -5.65 -3.08
N PRO A 66 8.35 -6.07 -4.35
CA PRO A 66 8.01 -7.41 -4.79
C PRO A 66 8.82 -8.45 -4.00
N VAL A 67 8.12 -9.43 -3.43
CA VAL A 67 8.76 -10.66 -2.96
C VAL A 67 9.05 -11.49 -4.20
N VAL A 68 10.28 -11.41 -4.71
CA VAL A 68 10.75 -12.29 -5.78
C VAL A 68 10.86 -13.69 -5.17
N LYS A 69 9.80 -14.50 -5.31
CA LYS A 69 9.94 -15.94 -5.08
C LYS A 69 10.88 -16.46 -6.16
N GLU A 70 11.99 -17.09 -5.75
CA GLU A 70 12.85 -17.82 -6.66
C GLU A 70 11.98 -18.70 -7.56
N ALA A 71 12.23 -18.63 -8.88
CA ALA A 71 11.44 -19.34 -9.86
C ALA A 71 11.45 -20.84 -9.52
N GLN A 72 10.29 -21.38 -9.14
CA GLN A 72 10.15 -22.83 -9.09
C GLN A 72 10.26 -23.36 -10.53
N PRO A 73 11.10 -24.38 -10.80
CA PRO A 73 11.43 -24.83 -12.15
C PRO A 73 10.23 -25.39 -12.94
N SER A 74 9.06 -25.49 -12.31
CA SER A 74 7.84 -26.09 -12.85
C SER A 74 6.78 -25.07 -13.31
N VAL A 75 7.02 -23.77 -13.20
CA VAL A 75 6.07 -22.71 -13.60
C VAL A 75 6.47 -22.12 -14.95
N THR A 76 5.59 -22.19 -15.94
CA THR A 76 5.86 -21.82 -17.34
C THR A 76 6.04 -20.30 -17.58
N ALA A 77 5.77 -19.46 -16.58
CA ALA A 77 6.17 -18.04 -16.56
C ALA A 77 6.21 -17.51 -15.11
N PRO A 78 7.30 -16.84 -14.67
CA PRO A 78 7.34 -16.17 -13.37
C PRO A 78 6.25 -15.09 -13.28
N ALA A 79 5.61 -14.95 -12.11
CA ALA A 79 4.73 -13.82 -11.86
C ALA A 79 5.53 -12.51 -11.99
N VAL A 80 4.98 -11.53 -12.71
CA VAL A 80 5.63 -10.23 -12.90
C VAL A 80 5.83 -9.58 -11.53
N PRO A 81 7.04 -9.12 -11.19
CA PRO A 81 7.27 -8.43 -9.93
C PRO A 81 6.46 -7.12 -9.91
N VAL A 82 5.62 -6.97 -8.88
CA VAL A 82 4.79 -5.78 -8.68
C VAL A 82 5.31 -4.97 -7.51
N THR A 83 5.55 -3.69 -7.75
CA THR A 83 5.86 -2.71 -6.70
C THR A 83 4.60 -1.91 -6.39
N TRP A 84 4.32 -1.74 -5.09
CA TRP A 84 3.21 -0.95 -4.61
C TRP A 84 3.68 0.28 -3.88
N MET A 85 2.98 1.40 -4.09
CA MET A 85 3.20 2.65 -3.39
C MET A 85 1.86 3.22 -2.95
N VAL A 86 1.70 3.44 -1.65
CA VAL A 86 0.53 4.04 -1.04
C VAL A 86 0.93 5.37 -0.43
N GLY A 87 0.35 6.46 -0.93
CA GLY A 87 0.50 7.79 -0.35
C GLY A 87 -0.73 8.14 0.47
N PHE A 88 -0.55 8.71 1.66
CA PHE A 88 -1.67 9.28 2.39
C PHE A 88 -1.33 10.59 3.08
N HIS A 89 -2.35 11.43 3.23
CA HIS A 89 -2.22 12.82 3.63
C HIS A 89 -3.22 13.19 4.71
N SER A 90 -2.83 14.12 5.58
CA SER A 90 -3.69 14.72 6.60
C SER A 90 -3.63 16.23 6.53
N ALA A 91 -4.80 16.86 6.43
CA ALA A 91 -4.96 18.31 6.39
C ALA A 91 -4.75 18.97 7.77
N ASP A 92 -5.08 18.26 8.84
CA ASP A 92 -4.94 18.74 10.22
C ASP A 92 -3.71 18.16 10.96
N GLY A 93 -3.06 17.16 10.37
CA GLY A 93 -1.92 16.44 10.94
C GLY A 93 -2.31 15.25 11.82
N ILE A 94 -3.61 14.96 11.97
CA ILE A 94 -4.14 13.96 12.90
C ILE A 94 -4.98 12.92 12.14
N TYR A 95 -5.88 13.37 11.28
CA TYR A 95 -6.84 12.51 10.61
C TYR A 95 -6.57 12.41 9.11
N LEU A 96 -6.74 11.21 8.58
CA LEU A 96 -6.61 10.87 7.17
C LEU A 96 -7.59 11.70 6.35
N SER A 97 -7.06 12.48 5.41
CA SER A 97 -7.86 13.27 4.47
C SER A 97 -7.88 12.65 3.07
N LYS A 98 -6.80 11.98 2.67
CA LYS A 98 -6.65 11.40 1.33
C LYS A 98 -5.74 10.19 1.34
N LEU A 99 -6.10 9.16 0.59
CA LEU A 99 -5.30 7.98 0.33
C LEU A 99 -5.19 7.74 -1.18
N VAL A 100 -3.98 7.49 -1.66
CA VAL A 100 -3.60 7.28 -3.06
C VAL A 100 -2.87 5.94 -3.14
N VAL A 101 -3.21 5.12 -4.13
CA VAL A 101 -2.59 3.81 -4.35
C VAL A 101 -2.07 3.76 -5.78
N ASN A 102 -0.80 3.41 -5.92
CA ASN A 102 -0.13 3.24 -7.20
C ASN A 102 0.49 1.84 -7.26
N ARG A 103 0.45 1.26 -8.46
CA ARG A 103 0.99 -0.06 -8.80
C ARG A 103 1.96 0.11 -9.98
N ALA A 104 3.09 -0.59 -9.93
CA ALA A 104 4.01 -0.72 -11.05
C ALA A 104 4.33 -2.21 -11.28
N PRO A 105 4.17 -2.75 -12.50
CA PRO A 105 3.63 -2.08 -13.69
C PRO A 105 2.15 -1.69 -13.50
N GLN A 106 1.69 -0.73 -14.30
CA GLN A 106 0.28 -0.33 -14.33
C GLN A 106 -0.59 -1.49 -14.82
N ASP A 107 -1.88 -1.46 -14.47
CA ASP A 107 -2.84 -2.42 -15.00
C ASP A 107 -2.98 -2.24 -16.51
N ILE A 108 -3.12 -3.36 -17.23
CA ILE A 108 -3.31 -3.31 -18.69
C ILE A 108 -4.75 -2.86 -18.97
N GLY A 109 -4.91 -1.72 -19.63
CA GLY A 109 -6.21 -1.19 -20.06
C GLY A 109 -6.82 -0.10 -19.17
N GLU A 110 -6.04 0.49 -18.25
CA GLU A 110 -6.36 1.78 -17.60
C GLU A 110 -5.82 2.99 -18.39
#